data_AF-A0A2J6HZJ6-F1
#
_entry.id   AF-A0A2J6HZJ6-F1
#
_cell.length_a   1.000
_cell.length_b   1.000
_cell.length_c   1.000
_cell.angle_alpha   90.00
_cell.angle_beta   90.00
_cell.angle_gamma   90.00
#
_symmetry.space_group_name_H-M   'P 1'
#
loop_
_entity.id
_entity.type
_entity.pdbx_description
1 polymer ?
#
loop_
_entity_poly.entity_id
_entity_poly.type
_entity_poly.pdbx_seq_one_letter_code
_entity_poly.pdbx_strand_id
1 'polypeptide(L)'
;VISVEKPDHQLMVPSDAKNLDKLNYIAGKPIHEVNHQAEVGTTLAHMDGGVPNLKITIPKVNEEVLGEMVYFFEMACALSGYILDVNPFDQPGVEAYKKNMFALLGKSGFEKETEEIRKRIK
;
A
#
# COMPACT_ATOMS: atom_id res chain seq x y z
N VAL A 1 -9.39 0.34 -0.10
CA VAL A 1 -9.34 -0.79 -1.05
C VAL A 1 -9.21 -0.25 -2.47
N ILE A 2 -8.34 -0.85 -3.27
CA ILE A 2 -8.34 -0.65 -4.73
C ILE A 2 -9.07 -1.87 -5.32
N SER A 3 -10.21 -1.64 -5.96
CA SER A 3 -11.04 -2.69 -6.56
C SER A 3 -10.85 -2.65 -8.07
N VAL A 4 -10.56 -3.81 -8.68
CA VAL A 4 -10.37 -3.94 -10.12
C VAL A 4 -11.60 -4.62 -10.70
N GLU A 5 -12.27 -4.00 -11.67
CA GLU A 5 -13.52 -4.54 -12.24
C GLU A 5 -13.30 -5.75 -13.15
N LYS A 6 -12.20 -5.75 -13.93
CA LYS A 6 -11.90 -6.83 -14.88
C LYS A 6 -10.48 -7.35 -14.67
N PRO A 7 -10.32 -8.64 -14.32
CA PRO A 7 -9.00 -9.26 -14.27
C PRO A 7 -8.49 -9.53 -15.70
N ASP A 8 -7.16 -9.56 -15.87
CA ASP A 8 -6.54 -9.89 -17.17
C ASP A 8 -6.73 -11.36 -17.56
N HIS A 9 -6.92 -12.22 -16.55
CA HIS A 9 -7.12 -13.65 -16.73
C HIS A 9 -8.31 -14.14 -15.91
N GLN A 10 -9.05 -15.08 -16.50
CA GLN A 10 -10.15 -15.75 -15.84
C GLN A 10 -9.76 -17.19 -15.51
N LEU A 11 -9.96 -17.57 -14.25
CA LEU A 11 -9.88 -18.95 -13.80
C LEU A 11 -11.19 -19.33 -13.15
N MET A 12 -11.74 -20.48 -13.55
CA MET A 12 -12.97 -21.03 -13.00
C MET A 12 -12.64 -21.98 -11.87
N VAL A 13 -13.43 -21.94 -10.79
CA VAL A 13 -13.31 -22.92 -9.72
C VAL A 13 -13.78 -24.28 -10.25
N PRO A 14 -12.91 -25.31 -10.24
CA PRO A 14 -13.30 -26.64 -10.70
C PRO A 14 -14.27 -27.30 -9.72
N SER A 15 -15.05 -28.26 -10.21
CA SER A 15 -15.81 -29.18 -9.35
C SER A 15 -14.98 -30.41 -9.02
N ASP A 16 -15.08 -30.90 -7.78
CA ASP A 16 -14.51 -32.18 -7.36
C ASP A 16 -15.64 -33.19 -7.02
N ALA A 17 -15.60 -34.39 -7.60
CA ALA A 17 -16.66 -35.39 -7.40
C ALA A 17 -16.78 -35.89 -5.94
N LYS A 18 -15.67 -35.91 -5.20
CA LYS A 18 -15.62 -36.33 -3.78
C LYS A 18 -15.95 -35.18 -2.83
N ASN A 19 -15.71 -33.93 -3.22
CA ASN A 19 -16.03 -32.71 -2.46
C ASN A 19 -15.55 -32.73 -1.00
N LEU A 20 -14.34 -33.24 -0.76
CA LEU A 20 -13.82 -33.44 0.60
C LEU A 20 -13.59 -32.12 1.34
N ASP A 21 -13.32 -31.04 0.62
CA ASP A 21 -13.16 -29.68 1.12
C ASP A 21 -14.50 -28.92 1.29
N LYS A 22 -15.60 -29.50 0.78
CA LYS A 22 -16.94 -28.91 0.73
C LYS A 22 -17.02 -27.62 -0.09
N LEU A 23 -16.09 -27.35 -1.01
CA LEU A 23 -16.04 -26.12 -1.80
C LEU A 23 -16.85 -26.19 -3.10
N ASN A 24 -17.50 -27.30 -3.43
CA ASN A 24 -18.33 -27.37 -4.66
C ASN A 24 -19.46 -26.33 -4.73
N TYR A 25 -19.85 -25.68 -3.63
CA TYR A 25 -20.84 -24.59 -3.65
C TYR A 25 -20.34 -23.34 -4.41
N ILE A 26 -19.03 -23.20 -4.62
CA ILE A 26 -18.42 -22.19 -5.48
C ILE A 26 -17.91 -22.75 -6.82
N ALA A 27 -18.10 -24.04 -7.09
CA ALA A 27 -17.72 -24.62 -8.38
C ALA A 27 -18.46 -23.93 -9.53
N GLY A 28 -17.76 -23.73 -10.65
CA GLY A 28 -18.29 -23.00 -11.80
C GLY A 28 -18.35 -21.47 -11.62
N LYS A 29 -17.93 -20.92 -10.47
CA LYS A 29 -17.74 -19.48 -10.32
C LYS A 29 -16.35 -19.07 -10.81
N PRO A 30 -16.17 -17.88 -11.40
CA PRO A 30 -14.86 -17.30 -11.61
C PRO A 30 -14.19 -17.01 -10.24
N ILE A 31 -12.88 -17.24 -10.12
CA ILE A 31 -12.13 -16.86 -8.91
C ILE A 31 -12.28 -15.37 -8.61
N HIS A 32 -12.36 -14.54 -9.65
CA HIS A 32 -12.59 -13.11 -9.50
C HIS A 32 -13.92 -12.79 -8.77
N GLU A 33 -14.99 -13.55 -9.02
CA GLU A 33 -16.26 -13.40 -8.30
C GLU A 33 -16.07 -13.72 -6.82
N VAL A 34 -15.37 -14.82 -6.49
CA VAL A 34 -15.08 -15.21 -5.11
C VAL A 34 -14.26 -14.12 -4.40
N ASN A 35 -13.24 -13.57 -5.07
CA ASN A 35 -12.43 -12.48 -4.55
C ASN A 35 -13.25 -11.20 -4.31
N HIS A 36 -14.18 -10.86 -5.21
CA HIS A 36 -15.05 -9.70 -5.02
C HIS A 36 -16.02 -9.88 -3.86
N GLN A 37 -16.56 -11.10 -3.65
CA GLN A 37 -17.36 -11.40 -2.45
C GLN A 37 -16.53 -11.27 -1.17
N ALA A 38 -15.25 -11.68 -1.19
CA ALA A 38 -14.35 -11.49 -0.06
C ALA A 38 -14.07 -10.00 0.21
N GLU A 39 -13.87 -9.19 -0.84
CA GLU A 39 -13.73 -7.72 -0.73
C GLU A 39 -14.95 -7.09 -0.04
N VAL A 40 -16.15 -7.40 -0.53
CA VAL A 40 -17.41 -6.86 0.01
C VAL A 40 -17.62 -7.32 1.45
N GLY A 41 -17.48 -8.62 1.72
CA GLY A 41 -17.64 -9.19 3.07
C GLY A 41 -16.67 -8.59 4.08
N THR A 42 -15.41 -8.39 3.69
CA THR A 42 -14.39 -7.76 4.55
C THR A 42 -14.70 -6.28 4.80
N THR A 43 -15.13 -5.56 3.77
CA THR A 43 -15.51 -4.15 3.90
C THR A 43 -16.65 -3.98 4.89
N LEU A 44 -17.69 -4.81 4.79
CA LEU A 44 -18.82 -4.80 5.73
C LEU A 44 -18.36 -5.12 7.16
N ALA A 45 -17.58 -6.19 7.35
CA ALA A 45 -17.07 -6.56 8.67
C ALA A 45 -16.23 -5.44 9.32
N HIS A 46 -15.38 -4.75 8.55
CA HIS A 46 -14.60 -3.62 9.05
C HIS A 46 -15.48 -2.41 9.38
N MET A 47 -16.49 -2.12 8.56
CA MET A 47 -17.43 -1.03 8.84
C MET A 47 -18.26 -1.31 10.11
N ASP A 48 -18.72 -2.54 10.29
CA ASP A 48 -19.42 -2.97 11.50
C ASP A 48 -18.50 -2.89 12.74
N GLY A 49 -17.20 -3.11 12.55
CA GLY A 49 -16.15 -2.89 13.55
C GLY A 49 -15.80 -1.42 13.81
N GLY A 50 -16.47 -0.47 13.15
CA GLY A 50 -16.24 0.97 13.33
C GLY A 50 -15.03 1.52 12.57
N VAL A 51 -14.49 0.80 11.59
CA VAL A 51 -13.36 1.25 10.76
C VAL A 51 -13.87 1.88 9.47
N PRO A 52 -13.65 3.19 9.24
CA PRO A 52 -14.00 3.83 7.97
C PRO A 52 -13.24 3.21 6.80
N ASN A 53 -13.94 2.96 5.69
CA ASN A 53 -13.36 2.37 4.49
C ASN A 53 -13.50 3.32 3.29
N LEU A 54 -12.43 3.45 2.52
CA LEU A 54 -12.42 4.12 1.21
C LEU A 54 -12.21 3.07 0.12
N LYS A 55 -12.98 3.16 -0.96
CA LYS A 55 -12.84 2.30 -2.14
C LYS A 55 -12.54 3.13 -3.38
N ILE A 56 -11.45 2.82 -4.06
CA ILE A 56 -11.08 3.34 -5.38
C ILE A 56 -11.29 2.20 -6.37
N THR A 57 -12.11 2.41 -7.39
CA THR A 57 -12.43 1.37 -8.38
C THR A 57 -11.76 1.71 -9.70
N ILE A 58 -11.10 0.73 -10.31
CA ILE A 58 -10.43 0.84 -11.60
C ILE A 58 -10.92 -0.23 -12.58
N PRO A 59 -11.01 0.06 -13.89
CA PRO A 59 -11.64 -0.85 -14.84
C PRO A 59 -10.83 -2.12 -15.11
N LYS A 60 -9.50 -2.01 -15.10
CA LYS A 60 -8.51 -3.08 -15.35
C LYS A 60 -7.13 -2.61 -14.90
N VAL A 61 -6.15 -3.51 -14.88
CA VAL A 61 -4.76 -3.14 -14.65
C VAL A 61 -4.04 -3.07 -16.00
N ASN A 62 -3.69 -1.87 -16.44
CA ASN A 62 -2.84 -1.65 -17.61
C ASN A 62 -2.04 -0.35 -17.43
N GLU A 63 -1.15 -0.06 -18.37
CA GLU A 63 -0.23 1.08 -18.31
C GLU A 63 -0.95 2.43 -18.24
N GLU A 64 -2.07 2.56 -18.96
CA GLU A 64 -2.91 3.76 -18.97
C GLU A 64 -3.53 4.02 -17.61
N VAL A 65 -4.27 3.05 -17.06
CA VAL A 65 -4.92 3.16 -15.74
C VAL A 65 -3.88 3.31 -14.63
N LEU A 66 -2.72 2.66 -14.76
CA LEU A 66 -1.61 2.84 -13.83
C LEU A 66 -1.12 4.29 -13.83
N GLY A 67 -0.98 4.91 -15.01
CA GLY A 67 -0.64 6.33 -15.13
C GLY A 67 -1.68 7.25 -14.47
N GLU A 68 -2.96 6.97 -14.69
CA GLU A 68 -4.06 7.70 -14.03
C GLU A 68 -3.97 7.57 -12.50
N MET A 69 -3.73 6.37 -11.98
CA MET A 69 -3.62 6.12 -10.55
C MET A 69 -2.41 6.81 -9.92
N VAL A 70 -1.24 6.79 -10.58
CA VAL A 70 -0.05 7.49 -10.11
C VAL A 70 -0.35 8.98 -9.97
N TYR A 71 -0.88 9.60 -11.02
CA TYR A 71 -1.19 11.03 -10.99
C TYR A 71 -2.29 11.37 -9.97
N PHE A 72 -3.32 10.51 -9.86
CA PHE A 72 -4.38 10.66 -8.86
C PHE A 72 -3.80 10.70 -7.44
N PHE A 73 -2.92 9.77 -7.09
CA PHE A 73 -2.32 9.72 -5.75
C PHE A 73 -1.28 10.82 -5.52
N GLU A 74 -0.50 11.21 -6.52
CA GLU A 74 0.41 12.36 -6.41
C GLU A 74 -0.35 13.65 -6.09
N MET A 75 -1.41 13.92 -6.84
CA MET A 75 -2.26 15.09 -6.62
C MET A 75 -2.98 15.03 -5.27
N ALA A 76 -3.55 13.87 -4.92
CA ALA A 76 -4.21 13.68 -3.63
C ALA A 76 -3.23 13.88 -2.46
N CYS A 77 -1.99 13.41 -2.59
CA CYS A 77 -0.95 13.60 -1.58
C CYS A 77 -0.57 15.08 -1.41
N ALA A 78 -0.36 15.79 -2.52
CA ALA A 78 -0.05 17.22 -2.47
C ALA A 78 -1.17 18.03 -1.80
N LEU A 79 -2.43 17.79 -2.18
CA LEU A 79 -3.59 18.44 -1.56
C LEU A 79 -3.72 18.07 -0.08
N SER A 80 -3.52 16.81 0.27
CA SER A 80 -3.54 16.33 1.65
C SER A 80 -2.48 17.03 2.52
N GLY A 81 -1.27 17.21 1.99
CA GLY A 81 -0.20 17.95 2.68
C GLY A 81 -0.58 19.41 2.96
N TYR A 82 -1.18 20.10 1.99
CA TYR A 82 -1.68 21.45 2.21
C TYR A 82 -2.84 21.51 3.21
N ILE A 83 -3.76 20.54 3.19
CA ILE A 83 -4.86 20.45 4.17
C ILE A 83 -4.30 20.23 5.59
N LEU A 84 -3.21 19.47 5.71
CA LEU A 84 -2.54 19.19 6.97
C LEU A 84 -1.60 20.33 7.43
N ASP A 85 -1.48 21.41 6.64
CA ASP A 85 -0.57 22.54 6.90
C ASP A 85 0.91 22.13 6.99
N VAL A 86 1.35 21.25 6.09
CA VAL A 86 2.75 20.85 5.93
C VAL A 86 3.25 21.15 4.51
N ASN A 87 4.56 21.20 4.31
CA ASN A 87 5.15 21.24 2.98
C ASN A 87 5.17 19.81 2.39
N PRO A 88 4.36 19.49 1.36
CA PRO A 88 4.34 18.14 0.78
C PRO A 88 5.57 17.81 -0.08
N PHE A 89 6.47 18.78 -0.28
CA PHE A 89 7.59 18.66 -1.22
C PHE A 89 8.97 18.73 -0.55
N ASP A 90 9.07 18.55 0.76
CA ASP A 90 10.34 18.42 1.46
C ASP A 90 10.41 17.17 2.38
N GLN A 91 11.61 16.90 2.90
CA GLN A 91 11.87 15.76 3.77
C GLN A 91 13.05 15.99 4.74
N PRO A 92 13.13 17.11 5.49
CA PRO A 92 14.33 17.51 6.23
C PRO A 92 14.82 16.47 7.26
N GLY A 93 13.91 15.70 7.85
CA GLY A 93 14.23 14.69 8.87
C GLY A 93 15.17 13.57 8.39
N VAL A 94 15.22 13.29 7.08
CA VAL A 94 16.07 12.21 6.54
C VAL A 94 17.57 12.54 6.65
N GLU A 95 17.93 13.83 6.73
CA GLU A 95 19.33 14.22 6.81
C GLU A 95 19.93 13.97 8.20
N ALA A 96 19.09 13.91 9.25
CA ALA A 96 19.56 13.69 10.61
C ALA A 96 20.26 12.32 10.77
N TYR A 97 19.65 11.23 10.27
CA TYR A 97 20.27 9.92 10.37
C TYR A 97 21.49 9.79 9.43
N LYS A 98 21.44 10.41 8.25
CA LYS A 98 22.59 10.43 7.31
C LYS A 98 23.80 11.11 7.96
N LYS A 99 23.59 12.23 8.64
CA LYS A 99 24.65 12.92 9.40
C LYS A 99 25.28 12.04 10.47
N ASN A 100 24.45 11.36 11.26
CA ASN A 100 24.93 10.42 12.28
C ASN A 100 25.70 9.25 11.67
N MET A 101 25.21 8.69 10.56
CA MET A 101 25.89 7.61 9.84
C MET A 101 27.24 8.07 9.29
N PHE A 102 27.31 9.25 8.66
CA PHE A 102 28.56 9.82 8.15
C PHE A 102 29.58 10.04 9.27
N ALA A 103 29.13 10.56 10.42
CA ALA A 103 29.96 10.72 11.60
C ALA A 103 30.47 9.37 12.14
N LEU A 104 29.60 8.37 12.30
CA LEU A 104 30.01 7.05 12.79
C LEU A 104 31.02 6.36 11.87
N LEU A 105 30.87 6.53 10.56
CA LEU A 105 31.79 6.01 9.54
C LEU A 105 33.07 6.85 9.39
N GLY A 106 33.20 7.98 10.11
CA GLY A 106 34.39 8.83 10.08
C GLY A 106 34.58 9.58 8.77
N LYS A 107 33.49 10.00 8.12
CA LYS A 107 33.54 10.79 6.88
C LYS A 107 34.25 12.13 7.14
N SER A 108 35.20 12.48 6.28
CA SER A 108 35.86 13.80 6.31
C SER A 108 34.83 14.93 6.27
N GLY A 109 35.02 15.95 7.12
CA GLY A 109 34.12 17.08 7.32
C GLY A 109 33.03 16.86 8.38
N PHE A 110 33.01 15.68 9.03
CA PHE A 110 32.11 15.35 10.15
C PHE A 110 32.90 15.03 11.43
N GLU A 111 34.12 15.54 11.58
CA GLU A 111 35.03 15.20 12.68
C GLU A 111 34.42 15.55 14.05
N LYS A 112 33.80 16.74 14.16
CA LYS A 112 33.14 17.18 15.39
C LYS A 112 31.97 16.27 15.75
N GLU A 113 31.11 15.97 14.78
CA GLU A 113 29.96 15.08 14.97
C GLU A 113 30.40 13.64 15.31
N THR A 114 31.52 13.19 14.74
CA THR A 114 32.11 11.87 15.03
C THR A 114 32.51 11.77 16.50
N GLU A 115 33.17 12.79 17.04
CA GLU A 115 33.52 12.83 18.46
C GLU A 115 32.28 12.88 19.36
N GLU A 116 31.33 13.75 19.04
CA GLU A 116 30.09 13.93 19.81
C GLU A 116 29.26 12.64 19.85
N ILE A 117 29.07 11.97 18.70
CA ILE A 117 28.27 10.75 18.64
C ILE A 117 28.97 9.59 19.33
N ARG A 118 30.30 9.47 19.21
CA ARG A 118 31.08 8.43 19.90
C ARG A 118 31.04 8.59 21.42
N LYS A 119 30.93 9.81 21.94
CA LYS A 119 30.75 10.05 23.38
C LYS A 119 29.38 9.62 23.89
N ARG A 120 28.33 9.70 23.06
CA ARG A 120 26.96 9.32 23.44
C ARG A 120 26.71 7.81 23.47
N ILE A 121 27.55 7.03 22.78
CA ILE A 121 27.43 5.57 22.67
C ILE A 121 28.49 4.81 23.49
N LYS A 122 29.38 5.53 24.17
CA LYS A 122 30.28 4.98 25.19
C LYS A 122 29.60 5.06 26.55
#